data_AF-A0A7S3I176-F1
#
_entry.id   AF-A0A7S3I176-F1
#
_cell.length_a   1.000
_cell.length_b   1.000
_cell.length_c   1.000
_cell.angle_alpha   90.00
_cell.angle_beta   90.00
_cell.angle_gamma   90.00
#
_symmetry.space_group_name_H-M   'P 1'
#
loop_
_entity.id
_entity.type
_entity.pdbx_description
1 polymer ?
#
loop_
_entity_poly.entity_id
_entity_poly.type
_entity_poly.pdbx_seq_one_letter_code
_entity_poly.pdbx_strand_id
1 'polypeptide(L)'
;MEEITLNRDDFASVCNPDKNPKYGVTCGRVAGRIGGAKFTIGETEHRLEANNGDACLHGGSNGFDRFEWDSEIVTGKKLSDFTSLGAGQADVEGLSGVKFTRTSPDMEQEFPGAIKITSWYLISSDNKLIMSWQATAESADCKTPINLTNHAYWNLSGDFSDSTVASHQLSLNCGNVLPMGPGSIPSGEIMPAAGTPFDFTEGFSALGDRERLTGAIDGGGKPGIDHAFLVNRASIDSQ
;
A
#
# COMPACT_ATOMS: atom_id res chain seq x y z
N MET A 1 -25.42 -4.10 7.08
CA MET A 1 -23.98 -4.01 7.39
C MET A 1 -23.50 -2.85 6.55
N GLU A 2 -22.96 -1.81 7.18
CA GLU A 2 -22.47 -0.64 6.46
C GLU A 2 -21.06 -0.97 5.94
N GLU A 3 -20.85 -0.80 4.64
CA GLU A 3 -19.54 -0.97 4.02
C GLU A 3 -18.69 0.27 4.33
N ILE A 4 -17.49 0.07 4.88
CA ILE A 4 -16.56 1.16 5.22
C ILE A 4 -15.36 1.25 4.27
N THR A 5 -15.32 0.38 3.27
CA THR A 5 -14.31 0.36 2.21
C THR A 5 -14.97 0.25 0.85
N LEU A 6 -14.44 0.97 -0.14
CA LEU A 6 -14.87 0.79 -1.53
C LEU A 6 -14.42 -0.59 -2.03
N ASN A 7 -15.29 -1.25 -2.79
CA ASN A 7 -15.05 -2.59 -3.32
C ASN A 7 -15.73 -2.80 -4.70
N ARG A 8 -15.67 -4.05 -5.17
CA ARG A 8 -16.38 -4.55 -6.35
C ARG A 8 -17.02 -5.88 -6.00
N ASP A 9 -18.19 -6.14 -6.57
CA ASP A 9 -19.02 -7.31 -6.23
C ASP A 9 -18.47 -8.63 -6.78
N ASP A 10 -17.61 -8.58 -7.79
CA ASP A 10 -17.13 -9.75 -8.51
C ASP A 10 -15.67 -9.61 -8.98
N PHE A 11 -15.01 -10.76 -9.17
CA PHE A 11 -13.60 -10.83 -9.58
C PHE A 11 -13.33 -10.19 -10.96
N ALA A 12 -14.25 -10.32 -11.92
CA ALA A 12 -14.07 -9.73 -13.25
C ALA A 12 -14.07 -8.20 -13.16
N SER A 13 -14.90 -7.63 -12.28
CA SER A 13 -14.93 -6.21 -11.98
C SER A 13 -13.70 -5.77 -11.18
N VAL A 14 -13.16 -6.59 -10.27
CA VAL A 14 -11.89 -6.33 -9.56
C VAL A 14 -10.71 -6.25 -10.53
N CYS A 15 -10.63 -7.16 -11.50
CA CYS A 15 -9.54 -7.27 -12.46
C CYS A 15 -9.65 -6.30 -13.64
N ASN A 16 -10.82 -5.68 -13.87
CA ASN A 16 -11.00 -4.72 -14.94
C ASN A 16 -10.49 -3.33 -14.52
N PRO A 17 -9.46 -2.77 -15.17
CA PRO A 17 -8.89 -1.47 -14.80
C PRO A 17 -9.85 -0.28 -14.98
N ASP A 18 -10.78 -0.35 -15.93
CA ASP A 18 -11.79 0.70 -16.16
C ASP A 18 -12.85 0.69 -15.06
N LYS A 19 -13.07 -0.47 -14.43
CA LYS A 19 -14.02 -0.62 -13.33
C LYS A 19 -13.34 -0.46 -11.98
N ASN A 20 -12.11 -0.91 -11.79
CA ASN A 20 -11.45 -0.95 -10.50
C ASN A 20 -10.07 -0.30 -10.53
N PRO A 21 -9.94 0.95 -10.02
CA PRO A 21 -8.66 1.62 -9.87
C PRO A 21 -7.92 1.12 -8.63
N LYS A 22 -7.84 -0.21 -8.43
CA LYS A 22 -7.14 -0.90 -7.33
C LYS A 22 -7.85 -0.85 -5.96
N TYR A 23 -9.18 -0.86 -5.87
CA TYR A 23 -9.88 -0.96 -4.59
C TYR A 23 -9.60 -2.29 -3.86
N GLY A 24 -8.98 -2.22 -2.69
CA GLY A 24 -8.83 -3.33 -1.74
C GLY A 24 -7.86 -4.44 -2.14
N VAL A 25 -7.14 -4.28 -3.26
CA VAL A 25 -6.27 -5.32 -3.82
C VAL A 25 -4.87 -5.34 -3.20
N THR A 26 -4.15 -6.45 -3.37
CA THR A 26 -2.71 -6.52 -3.08
C THR A 26 -1.92 -5.99 -4.28
N CYS A 27 -1.20 -4.89 -4.11
CA CYS A 27 -0.33 -4.33 -5.15
C CYS A 27 1.10 -4.86 -5.03
N GLY A 28 1.71 -5.19 -6.17
CA GLY A 28 3.08 -5.70 -6.28
C GLY A 28 3.43 -6.05 -7.74
N ARG A 29 4.68 -6.37 -8.08
CA ARG A 29 5.82 -6.66 -7.17
C ARG A 29 6.36 -5.44 -6.42
N VAL A 30 6.24 -4.25 -6.98
CA VAL A 30 6.58 -2.97 -6.33
C VAL A 30 5.37 -2.04 -6.40
N ALA A 31 4.81 -1.71 -5.24
CA ALA A 31 3.77 -0.70 -5.08
C ALA A 31 4.35 0.72 -5.19
N GLY A 32 3.57 1.64 -5.74
CA GLY A 32 4.02 2.99 -6.08
C GLY A 32 4.65 3.03 -7.47
N ARG A 33 5.43 4.09 -7.74
CA ARG A 33 6.05 4.35 -9.04
C ARG A 33 7.55 4.07 -9.01
N ILE A 34 8.04 3.34 -10.00
CA ILE A 34 9.46 3.26 -10.35
C ILE A 34 9.71 4.22 -11.51
N GLY A 35 10.42 5.31 -11.24
CA GLY A 35 10.72 6.36 -12.23
C GLY A 35 11.54 5.83 -13.41
N GLY A 36 11.18 6.24 -14.62
CA GLY A 36 11.83 5.77 -15.85
C GLY A 36 11.59 4.30 -16.17
N ALA A 37 10.68 3.64 -15.45
CA ALA A 37 10.34 2.22 -15.54
C ALA A 37 11.60 1.34 -15.57
N LYS A 38 12.57 1.64 -14.70
CA LYS A 38 13.84 0.91 -14.66
C LYS A 38 14.49 0.97 -13.29
N PHE A 39 15.33 -0.03 -13.01
CA PHE A 39 16.17 -0.08 -11.82
C PHE A 39 17.43 -0.89 -12.13
N THR A 40 18.38 -0.88 -11.20
CA THR A 40 19.66 -1.58 -11.36
C THR A 40 19.88 -2.56 -10.23
N ILE A 41 20.33 -3.77 -10.54
CA ILE A 41 20.83 -4.76 -9.58
C ILE A 41 22.29 -5.03 -9.93
N GLY A 42 23.21 -4.67 -9.04
CA GLY A 42 24.64 -4.72 -9.34
C GLY A 42 24.97 -3.76 -10.49
N GLU A 43 25.49 -4.32 -11.60
CA GLU A 43 25.81 -3.56 -12.83
C GLU A 43 24.75 -3.72 -13.93
N THR A 44 23.69 -4.50 -13.69
CA THR A 44 22.67 -4.81 -14.69
C THR A 44 21.47 -3.87 -14.57
N GLU A 45 21.18 -3.10 -15.63
CA GLU A 45 19.93 -2.33 -15.76
C GLU A 45 18.79 -3.26 -16.18
N HIS A 46 17.69 -3.23 -15.43
CA HIS A 46 16.44 -3.89 -15.75
C HIS A 46 15.42 -2.85 -16.16
N ARG A 47 14.72 -3.09 -17.28
CA ARG A 47 13.64 -2.25 -17.78
C ARG A 47 12.31 -2.94 -17.59
N LEU A 48 11.33 -2.18 -17.14
CA LEU A 48 9.97 -2.58 -16.84
C LEU A 48 9.01 -1.97 -17.87
N GLU A 49 7.79 -2.48 -17.91
CA GLU A 49 6.69 -1.78 -18.56
C GLU A 49 6.48 -0.37 -17.97
N ALA A 50 6.45 0.64 -18.83
CA ALA A 50 6.04 2.00 -18.48
C ALA A 50 4.52 2.16 -18.63
N ASN A 51 3.76 1.72 -17.63
CA ASN A 51 2.30 1.74 -17.65
C ASN A 51 1.67 3.03 -17.06
N ASN A 52 2.48 3.97 -16.57
CA ASN A 52 2.01 5.26 -16.07
C ASN A 52 2.98 6.38 -16.47
N GLY A 53 2.76 6.96 -17.66
CA GLY A 53 3.73 7.89 -18.25
C GLY A 53 5.07 7.17 -18.45
N ASP A 54 6.16 7.76 -17.97
CA ASP A 54 7.49 7.14 -18.03
C ASP A 54 7.78 6.20 -16.84
N ALA A 55 6.81 5.93 -15.98
CA ALA A 55 6.98 5.13 -14.77
C ALA A 55 6.33 3.75 -14.87
N CYS A 56 6.89 2.78 -14.14
CA CYS A 56 6.20 1.53 -13.82
C CYS A 56 5.44 1.73 -12.50
N LEU A 57 4.11 1.69 -12.56
CA LEU A 57 3.19 1.90 -11.45
C LEU A 57 2.60 0.55 -11.00
N HIS A 58 2.70 0.27 -9.70
CA HIS A 58 2.09 -0.89 -9.03
C HIS A 58 2.45 -2.25 -9.64
N GLY A 59 3.66 -2.38 -10.19
CA GLY A 59 4.16 -3.63 -10.74
C GLY A 59 3.71 -3.94 -12.17
N GLY A 60 3.25 -2.94 -12.93
CA GLY A 60 2.88 -3.08 -14.34
C GLY A 60 1.38 -3.21 -14.58
N SER A 61 0.98 -3.31 -15.85
CA SER A 61 -0.43 -3.39 -16.24
C SER A 61 -1.10 -4.68 -15.77
N ASN A 62 -0.32 -5.75 -15.64
CA ASN A 62 -0.72 -7.03 -15.07
C ASN A 62 0.03 -7.29 -13.74
N GLY A 63 -0.06 -6.34 -12.80
CA GLY A 63 0.45 -6.50 -11.44
C GLY A 63 -0.29 -7.58 -10.64
N PHE A 64 0.16 -7.79 -9.40
CA PHE A 64 -0.33 -8.87 -8.52
C PHE A 64 -1.84 -8.87 -8.24
N ASP A 65 -2.48 -7.71 -8.38
CA ASP A 65 -3.93 -7.51 -8.24
C ASP A 65 -4.76 -8.03 -9.42
N ARG A 66 -4.12 -8.57 -10.47
CA ARG A 66 -4.78 -9.12 -11.66
C ARG A 66 -4.75 -10.65 -11.73
N PHE A 67 -4.22 -11.29 -10.69
CA PHE A 67 -4.14 -12.75 -10.62
C PHE A 67 -5.04 -13.30 -9.53
N GLU A 68 -5.54 -14.50 -9.76
CA GLU A 68 -6.13 -15.33 -8.72
C GLU A 68 -5.00 -15.97 -7.90
N TRP A 69 -5.15 -15.98 -6.58
CA TRP A 69 -4.19 -16.54 -5.64
C TRP A 69 -4.80 -17.78 -4.99
N ASP A 70 -3.99 -18.80 -4.75
CA ASP A 70 -4.41 -19.93 -3.93
C ASP A 70 -4.78 -19.41 -2.54
N SER A 71 -5.80 -19.99 -1.91
CA SER A 71 -6.28 -19.55 -0.60
C SER A 71 -6.52 -20.71 0.36
N GLU A 72 -6.26 -20.47 1.64
CA GLU A 72 -6.57 -21.39 2.74
C GLU A 72 -7.06 -20.61 3.98
N ILE A 73 -8.05 -21.18 4.68
CA ILE A 73 -8.49 -20.65 5.98
C ILE A 73 -7.45 -21.01 7.03
N VAL A 74 -7.07 -20.03 7.85
CA VAL A 74 -6.14 -20.21 8.97
C VAL A 74 -6.78 -19.73 10.27
N THR A 75 -6.51 -20.42 11.37
CA THR A 75 -7.03 -20.10 12.71
C THR A 75 -5.94 -20.25 13.76
N GLY A 76 -6.18 -19.69 14.96
CA GLY A 76 -5.30 -19.82 16.11
C GLY A 76 -3.91 -19.20 15.91
N LYS A 77 -3.80 -18.21 15.00
CA LYS A 77 -2.56 -17.45 14.80
C LYS A 77 -2.38 -16.42 15.88
N LYS A 78 -1.14 -15.96 16.03
CA LYS A 78 -0.78 -14.84 16.89
C LYS A 78 0.07 -13.83 16.14
N LEU A 79 0.08 -12.57 16.56
CA LEU A 79 0.84 -11.51 15.89
C LEU A 79 2.34 -11.86 15.84
N SER A 80 2.86 -12.48 16.90
CA SER A 80 4.26 -12.94 16.95
C SER A 80 4.63 -14.03 15.93
N ASP A 81 3.66 -14.65 15.24
CA ASP A 81 3.95 -15.57 14.13
C ASP A 81 4.49 -14.85 12.88
N PHE A 82 4.25 -13.52 12.78
CA PHE A 82 4.49 -12.74 11.55
C PHE A 82 5.51 -11.63 11.73
N THR A 83 5.68 -11.13 12.95
CA THR A 83 6.58 -10.02 13.25
C THR A 83 7.18 -10.17 14.65
N SER A 84 8.29 -9.47 14.89
CA SER A 84 8.74 -9.23 16.25
C SER A 84 7.79 -8.22 16.93
N LEU A 85 7.52 -8.43 18.21
CA LEU A 85 6.72 -7.52 19.03
C LEU A 85 7.60 -6.41 19.60
N GLY A 86 7.04 -5.21 19.71
CA GLY A 86 7.68 -4.09 20.40
C GLY A 86 7.83 -4.32 21.91
N ALA A 87 8.65 -3.51 22.56
CA ALA A 87 8.88 -3.62 23.99
C ALA A 87 7.60 -3.30 24.78
N GLY A 88 7.05 -4.28 25.51
CA GLY A 88 5.80 -4.09 26.27
C GLY A 88 4.53 -4.30 25.46
N GLN A 89 4.64 -4.54 24.14
CA GLN A 89 3.50 -4.87 23.30
C GLN A 89 2.98 -6.28 23.62
N ALA A 90 1.70 -6.38 23.99
CA ALA A 90 1.03 -7.66 24.15
C ALA A 90 0.85 -8.37 22.79
N ASP A 91 1.02 -9.68 22.78
CA ASP A 91 0.73 -10.47 21.59
C ASP A 91 -0.79 -10.50 21.34
N VAL A 92 -1.18 -10.40 20.07
CA VAL A 92 -2.59 -10.54 19.68
C VAL A 92 -2.81 -11.98 19.30
N GLU A 93 -3.52 -12.72 20.15
CA GLU A 93 -3.79 -14.14 19.96
C GLU A 93 -5.16 -14.41 19.32
N GLY A 94 -5.42 -15.67 18.97
CA GLY A 94 -6.73 -16.12 18.47
C GLY A 94 -7.06 -15.62 17.07
N LEU A 95 -6.06 -15.15 16.33
CA LEU A 95 -6.24 -14.62 14.98
C LEU A 95 -6.71 -15.70 14.01
N SER A 96 -7.72 -15.37 13.21
CA SER A 96 -8.28 -16.25 12.20
C SER A 96 -8.55 -15.47 10.92
N GLY A 97 -8.50 -16.12 9.76
CA GLY A 97 -8.73 -15.44 8.49
C GLY A 97 -8.27 -16.28 7.31
N VAL A 98 -7.73 -15.61 6.29
CA VAL A 98 -7.34 -16.25 5.03
C VAL A 98 -5.88 -15.99 4.75
N LYS A 99 -5.15 -17.05 4.40
CA LYS A 99 -3.82 -16.98 3.80
C LYS A 99 -3.97 -17.14 2.30
N PHE A 100 -3.34 -16.25 1.54
CA PHE A 100 -3.21 -16.35 0.10
C PHE A 100 -1.77 -16.66 -0.29
N THR A 101 -1.58 -17.48 -1.32
CA THR A 101 -0.26 -17.75 -1.90
C THR A 101 -0.25 -17.61 -3.40
N ARG A 102 0.86 -17.11 -3.93
CA ARG A 102 1.11 -17.02 -5.37
C ARG A 102 2.59 -17.16 -5.66
N THR A 103 2.93 -17.84 -6.76
CA THR A 103 4.28 -17.81 -7.33
C THR A 103 4.31 -16.80 -8.47
N SER A 104 5.26 -15.87 -8.42
CA SER A 104 5.59 -14.94 -9.49
C SER A 104 6.87 -15.47 -10.16
N PRO A 105 6.79 -16.00 -11.39
CA PRO A 105 7.97 -16.55 -12.07
C PRO A 105 9.01 -15.47 -12.38
N ASP A 106 10.19 -15.91 -12.77
CA ASP A 106 11.25 -15.04 -13.29
C ASP A 106 10.73 -14.23 -14.49
N MET A 107 11.13 -12.95 -14.55
CA MET A 107 10.74 -11.99 -15.58
C MET A 107 9.24 -11.69 -15.70
N GLU A 108 8.43 -12.04 -14.70
CA GLU A 108 7.03 -11.62 -14.66
C GLU A 108 6.93 -10.09 -14.53
N GLN A 109 6.23 -9.45 -15.49
CA GLN A 109 6.20 -7.99 -15.61
C GLN A 109 7.62 -7.41 -15.63
N GLU A 110 8.53 -8.13 -16.30
CA GLU A 110 9.94 -7.78 -16.50
C GLU A 110 10.76 -7.66 -15.21
N PHE A 111 10.22 -8.06 -14.06
CA PHE A 111 10.97 -8.16 -12.81
C PHE A 111 11.79 -9.46 -12.79
N PRO A 112 13.13 -9.38 -12.64
CA PRO A 112 13.96 -10.57 -12.54
C PRO A 112 13.69 -11.32 -11.23
N GLY A 113 13.98 -12.60 -11.20
CA GLY A 113 13.87 -13.46 -10.04
C GLY A 113 12.47 -14.05 -9.84
N ALA A 114 12.41 -15.37 -9.66
CA ALA A 114 11.19 -16.04 -9.23
C ALA A 114 10.99 -15.91 -7.71
N ILE A 115 9.78 -15.54 -7.29
CA ILE A 115 9.43 -15.41 -5.86
C ILE A 115 8.10 -16.09 -5.55
N LYS A 116 8.01 -16.68 -4.36
CA LYS A 116 6.74 -17.06 -3.75
C LYS A 116 6.29 -15.96 -2.81
N ILE A 117 5.08 -15.45 -3.03
CA ILE A 117 4.43 -14.47 -2.16
C ILE A 117 3.38 -15.18 -1.34
N THR A 118 3.36 -14.88 -0.05
CA THR A 118 2.30 -15.25 0.87
C THR A 118 1.75 -14.00 1.51
N SER A 119 0.43 -13.85 1.56
CA SER A 119 -0.24 -12.80 2.30
C SER A 119 -1.25 -13.38 3.27
N TRP A 120 -1.43 -12.75 4.41
CA TRP A 120 -2.41 -13.14 5.42
C TRP A 120 -3.31 -11.94 5.70
N TYR A 121 -4.62 -12.18 5.69
CA TYR A 121 -5.64 -11.25 6.12
C TYR A 121 -6.36 -11.89 7.30
N LEU A 122 -6.06 -11.40 8.49
CA LEU A 122 -6.47 -12.01 9.75
C LEU A 122 -7.33 -11.02 10.54
N ILE A 123 -8.35 -11.54 11.19
CA ILE A 123 -9.19 -10.81 12.11
C ILE A 123 -9.06 -11.38 13.52
N SER A 124 -9.21 -10.50 14.51
CA SER A 124 -9.35 -10.86 15.91
C SER A 124 -10.80 -10.69 16.39
N SER A 125 -11.12 -11.21 17.57
CA SER A 125 -12.42 -11.00 18.21
C SER A 125 -12.63 -9.55 18.70
N ASP A 126 -11.56 -8.75 18.80
CA ASP A 126 -11.58 -7.34 19.19
C ASP A 126 -11.43 -6.38 17.99
N ASN A 127 -11.96 -6.77 16.82
CA ASN A 127 -12.07 -5.96 15.59
C ASN A 127 -10.73 -5.44 15.03
N LYS A 128 -9.63 -6.18 15.21
CA LYS A 128 -8.37 -5.86 14.52
C LYS A 128 -8.31 -6.59 13.20
N LEU A 129 -7.95 -5.87 12.15
CA LEU A 129 -7.53 -6.44 10.87
C LEU A 129 -6.00 -6.40 10.81
N ILE A 130 -5.38 -7.57 10.68
CA ILE A 130 -3.94 -7.74 10.54
C ILE A 130 -3.68 -8.23 9.13
N MET A 131 -2.87 -7.46 8.40
CA MET A 131 -2.35 -7.84 7.10
C MET A 131 -0.86 -8.12 7.24
N SER A 132 -0.42 -9.29 6.79
CA SER A 132 0.99 -9.65 6.76
C SER A 132 1.37 -10.13 5.37
N TRP A 133 2.60 -9.85 4.97
CA TRP A 133 3.16 -10.31 3.70
C TRP A 133 4.54 -10.91 3.91
N GLN A 134 4.80 -11.98 3.18
CA GLN A 134 6.11 -12.60 3.06
C GLN A 134 6.39 -12.83 1.57
N ALA A 135 7.58 -12.44 1.13
CA ALA A 135 8.10 -12.80 -0.18
C ALA A 135 9.37 -13.62 0.02
N THR A 136 9.40 -14.81 -0.58
CA THR A 136 10.55 -15.72 -0.52
C THR A 136 11.09 -15.91 -1.92
N ALA A 137 12.34 -15.55 -2.14
CA ALA A 137 13.05 -15.87 -3.37
C ALA A 137 13.20 -17.38 -3.50
N GLU A 138 13.02 -17.91 -4.72
CA GLU A 138 13.16 -19.36 -4.96
C GLU A 138 14.60 -19.85 -4.81
N SER A 139 15.59 -18.95 -4.92
CA SER A 139 17.00 -19.24 -4.67
C SER A 139 17.73 -18.03 -4.08
N ALA A 140 18.93 -18.25 -3.51
CA ALA A 140 19.75 -17.18 -2.94
C ALA A 140 20.27 -16.18 -3.99
N ASP A 141 20.41 -16.63 -5.24
CA ASP A 141 20.90 -15.84 -6.37
C ASP A 141 19.79 -14.99 -7.02
N CYS A 142 18.53 -15.29 -6.72
CA CYS A 142 17.40 -14.49 -7.15
C CYS A 142 17.40 -13.13 -6.44
N LYS A 143 17.72 -12.08 -7.17
CA LYS A 143 17.65 -10.68 -6.72
C LYS A 143 16.51 -9.97 -7.43
N THR A 144 15.63 -9.35 -6.65
CA THR A 144 14.49 -8.60 -7.19
C THR A 144 14.05 -7.52 -6.21
N PRO A 145 13.56 -6.35 -6.67
CA PRO A 145 12.90 -5.42 -5.78
C PRO A 145 11.54 -5.99 -5.34
N ILE A 146 11.19 -5.75 -4.08
CA ILE A 146 9.89 -6.13 -3.52
C ILE A 146 9.39 -5.00 -2.61
N ASN A 147 8.17 -4.55 -2.85
CA ASN A 147 7.47 -3.58 -2.02
C ASN A 147 5.97 -3.81 -2.18
N LEU A 148 5.33 -4.43 -1.19
CA LEU A 148 3.93 -4.83 -1.26
C LEU A 148 3.05 -3.91 -0.41
N THR A 149 1.80 -3.75 -0.81
CA THR A 149 0.79 -3.06 0.02
C THR A 149 -0.61 -3.61 -0.26
N ASN A 150 -1.54 -3.34 0.65
CA ASN A 150 -2.97 -3.38 0.34
C ASN A 150 -3.44 -1.99 -0.08
N HIS A 151 -4.34 -1.93 -1.05
CA HIS A 151 -4.82 -0.69 -1.64
C HIS A 151 -6.28 -0.39 -1.24
N ALA A 152 -6.64 -0.64 0.01
CA ALA A 152 -7.96 -0.33 0.56
C ALA A 152 -8.26 1.18 0.52
N TYR A 153 -9.46 1.51 0.08
CA TYR A 153 -10.01 2.86 0.10
C TYR A 153 -11.08 2.95 1.17
N TRP A 154 -10.79 3.69 2.23
CA TRP A 154 -11.69 3.85 3.36
C TRP A 154 -12.69 4.98 3.13
N ASN A 155 -13.96 4.71 3.39
CA ASN A 155 -14.98 5.72 3.53
C ASN A 155 -15.94 5.32 4.66
N LEU A 156 -15.74 5.93 5.83
CA LEU A 156 -16.44 5.62 7.07
C LEU A 156 -17.90 6.09 7.12
N SER A 157 -18.42 6.67 6.04
CA SER A 157 -19.80 7.17 5.97
C SER A 157 -20.84 6.05 5.82
N GLY A 158 -20.45 4.87 5.35
CA GLY A 158 -21.38 3.76 5.08
C GLY A 158 -22.24 3.93 3.82
N ASP A 159 -22.24 5.10 3.16
CA ASP A 159 -23.04 5.41 1.97
C ASP A 159 -22.20 6.05 0.86
N PHE A 160 -21.76 5.25 -0.12
CA PHE A 160 -20.90 5.73 -1.21
C PHE A 160 -21.63 6.49 -2.33
N SER A 161 -22.95 6.70 -2.22
CA SER A 161 -23.74 7.32 -3.29
C SER A 161 -23.60 8.84 -3.34
N ASP A 162 -23.33 9.51 -2.21
CA ASP A 162 -23.21 10.97 -2.12
C ASP A 162 -22.22 11.47 -1.03
N SER A 163 -21.49 10.57 -0.36
CA SER A 163 -20.57 10.97 0.71
C SER A 163 -19.11 10.89 0.28
N THR A 164 -18.45 12.04 0.29
CA THR A 164 -17.00 12.13 0.19
C THR A 164 -16.36 11.91 1.55
N VAL A 165 -15.04 11.67 1.60
CA VAL A 165 -14.28 11.60 2.86
C VAL A 165 -14.00 12.98 3.47
N ALA A 166 -14.63 14.05 3.00
CA ALA A 166 -14.31 15.43 3.37
C ALA A 166 -14.50 15.72 4.88
N SER A 167 -15.51 15.12 5.51
CA SER A 167 -15.75 15.26 6.95
C SER A 167 -14.88 14.32 7.81
N HIS A 168 -14.15 13.39 7.19
CA HIS A 168 -13.28 12.48 7.93
C HIS A 168 -12.10 13.24 8.50
N GLN A 169 -11.70 12.79 9.68
CA GLN A 169 -10.64 13.39 10.47
C GLN A 169 -9.42 12.46 10.45
N LEU A 170 -8.25 13.02 10.11
CA LEU A 170 -7.00 12.29 9.99
C LEU A 170 -5.95 12.82 10.97
N SER A 171 -5.23 11.89 11.59
CA SER A 171 -4.02 12.14 12.38
C SER A 171 -2.95 11.14 11.92
N LEU A 172 -1.70 11.59 11.74
CA LEU A 172 -0.58 10.75 11.31
C LEU A 172 0.63 10.97 12.21
N ASN A 173 1.24 9.87 12.66
CA ASN A 173 2.55 9.90 13.33
C ASN A 173 3.70 10.04 12.31
N CYS A 174 3.65 11.09 11.49
CA CYS A 174 4.58 11.34 10.40
C CYS A 174 5.01 12.81 10.41
N GLY A 175 6.25 13.10 10.79
CA GLY A 175 6.78 14.47 10.81
C GLY A 175 7.32 14.96 9.46
N ASN A 176 7.43 14.07 8.47
CA ASN A 176 8.01 14.39 7.17
C ASN A 176 7.21 13.76 6.02
N VAL A 177 7.35 14.32 4.83
CA VAL A 177 6.73 13.86 3.59
C VAL A 177 7.77 13.85 2.47
N LEU A 178 7.59 12.95 1.49
CA LEU A 178 8.35 12.97 0.24
C LEU A 178 7.61 13.85 -0.78
N PRO A 179 8.08 15.09 -1.06
CA PRO A 179 7.47 15.92 -2.09
C PRO A 179 7.61 15.28 -3.47
N MET A 180 6.60 15.51 -4.31
CA MET A 180 6.53 14.95 -5.65
C MET A 180 7.24 15.87 -6.65
N GLY A 181 8.06 15.26 -7.51
CA GLY A 181 8.60 15.87 -8.71
C GLY A 181 7.76 15.55 -9.96
N PRO A 182 8.30 15.81 -11.16
CA PRO A 182 7.62 15.52 -12.43
C PRO A 182 7.19 14.06 -12.55
N GLY A 183 6.01 13.83 -13.15
CA GLY A 183 5.47 12.48 -13.36
C GLY A 183 5.10 11.75 -12.07
N SER A 184 4.87 12.49 -10.97
CA SER A 184 4.48 11.92 -9.68
C SER A 184 5.54 11.02 -9.05
N ILE A 185 6.81 11.27 -9.40
CA ILE A 185 7.98 10.60 -8.83
C ILE A 185 8.50 11.42 -7.66
N PRO A 186 8.83 10.83 -6.49
CA PRO A 186 9.46 11.57 -5.39
C PRO A 186 10.68 12.35 -5.86
N SER A 187 10.82 13.61 -5.45
CA SER A 187 11.93 14.46 -5.89
C SER A 187 13.31 14.00 -5.37
N GLY A 188 13.31 13.12 -4.37
CA GLY A 188 14.50 12.71 -3.61
C GLY A 188 14.73 13.56 -2.36
N GLU A 189 13.98 14.65 -2.18
CA GLU A 189 14.01 15.47 -0.98
C GLU A 189 13.15 14.86 0.14
N ILE A 190 13.45 15.23 1.38
CA ILE A 190 12.62 14.95 2.54
C ILE A 190 12.22 16.31 3.12
N MET A 191 10.92 16.58 3.16
CA MET A 191 10.37 17.86 3.61
C MET A 191 9.66 17.70 4.97
N PRO A 192 9.89 18.60 5.94
CA PRO A 192 9.08 18.66 7.16
C PRO A 192 7.60 18.85 6.82
N ALA A 193 6.73 18.10 7.48
CA ALA A 193 5.29 18.28 7.36
C ALA A 193 4.81 19.56 8.06
N ALA A 194 5.49 19.95 9.14
CA ALA A 194 5.14 21.08 9.98
C ALA A 194 5.00 22.39 9.20
N GLY A 195 3.88 23.10 9.40
CA GLY A 195 3.59 24.35 8.71
C GLY A 195 3.22 24.21 7.23
N THR A 196 2.97 22.98 6.76
CA THR A 196 2.53 22.69 5.38
C THR A 196 1.13 22.05 5.37
N PRO A 197 0.48 21.90 4.21
CA PRO A 197 -0.76 21.13 4.08
C PRO A 197 -0.64 19.64 4.45
N PHE A 198 0.57 19.14 4.69
CA PHE A 198 0.85 17.77 5.07
C PHE A 198 0.95 17.57 6.58
N ASP A 199 0.77 18.62 7.38
CA ASP A 199 0.80 18.48 8.84
C ASP A 199 -0.47 17.81 9.37
N PHE A 200 -0.30 16.58 9.84
CA PHE A 200 -1.33 15.77 10.52
C PHE A 200 -0.85 15.33 11.91
N THR A 201 0.19 15.97 12.45
CA THR A 201 0.86 15.52 13.69
C THR A 201 0.16 15.99 14.95
N GLU A 202 -0.59 17.09 14.88
CA GLU A 202 -1.35 17.65 16.00
C GLU A 202 -2.86 17.45 15.81
N GLY A 203 -3.47 16.67 16.70
CA GLY A 203 -4.92 16.47 16.71
C GLY A 203 -5.46 15.79 15.44
N PHE A 204 -6.70 16.16 15.09
CA PHE A 204 -7.44 15.61 13.97
C PHE A 204 -7.75 16.69 12.93
N SER A 205 -7.24 16.52 11.71
CA SER A 205 -7.47 17.45 10.59
C SER A 205 -8.55 16.91 9.66
N ALA A 206 -9.52 17.75 9.29
CA ALA A 206 -10.52 17.41 8.29
C ALA A 206 -9.87 17.25 6.89
N LEU A 207 -10.23 16.19 6.17
CA LEU A 207 -9.72 15.95 4.82
C LEU A 207 -10.36 16.87 3.76
N GLY A 208 -11.52 17.45 4.07
CA GLY A 208 -12.28 18.34 3.20
C GLY A 208 -11.77 19.76 3.10
N ASP A 209 -10.76 20.14 3.90
CA ASP A 209 -10.17 21.48 3.88
C ASP A 209 -9.33 21.70 2.61
N ARG A 210 -10.01 22.07 1.52
CA ARG A 210 -9.41 22.32 0.21
C ARG A 210 -8.53 23.57 0.21
N GLU A 211 -8.80 24.55 1.06
CA GLU A 211 -7.97 25.75 1.17
C GLU A 211 -6.58 25.37 1.70
N ARG A 212 -6.53 24.59 2.79
CA ARG A 212 -5.27 24.02 3.28
C ARG A 212 -4.61 23.16 2.21
N LEU A 213 -5.35 22.28 1.54
CA LEU A 213 -4.80 21.38 0.51
C LEU A 213 -4.48 22.07 -0.83
N THR A 214 -4.68 23.37 -0.99
CA THR A 214 -4.35 24.06 -2.24
C THR A 214 -2.84 23.99 -2.55
N GLY A 215 -2.00 23.90 -1.52
CA GLY A 215 -0.56 23.66 -1.66
C GLY A 215 -0.14 22.19 -1.81
N ALA A 216 -1.09 21.26 -1.72
CA ALA A 216 -0.87 19.82 -1.92
C ALA A 216 -1.51 19.39 -3.23
N ILE A 217 -0.69 19.07 -4.22
CA ILE A 217 -1.17 18.63 -5.54
C ILE A 217 -1.06 17.11 -5.61
N ASP A 218 -2.16 16.43 -5.87
CA ASP A 218 -2.20 14.99 -6.08
C ASP A 218 -1.50 14.57 -7.39
N GLY A 219 -1.30 13.28 -7.58
CA GLY A 219 -0.66 12.74 -8.79
C GLY A 219 -1.45 12.97 -10.09
N GLY A 220 -2.65 13.55 -10.01
CA GLY A 220 -3.49 13.98 -11.13
C GLY A 220 -3.51 15.50 -11.36
N GLY A 221 -2.70 16.27 -10.62
CA GLY A 221 -2.59 17.72 -10.78
C GLY A 221 -3.70 18.53 -10.08
N LYS A 222 -4.44 17.93 -9.14
CA LYS A 222 -5.54 18.58 -8.41
C LYS A 222 -5.21 18.75 -6.93
N PRO A 223 -5.85 19.70 -6.22
CA PRO A 223 -5.70 19.80 -4.76
C PRO A 223 -6.10 18.49 -4.08
N GLY A 224 -5.16 17.85 -3.39
CA GLY A 224 -5.33 16.51 -2.83
C GLY A 224 -4.05 15.92 -2.27
N ILE A 225 -4.12 14.65 -1.85
CA ILE A 225 -3.00 13.93 -1.23
C ILE A 225 -2.76 12.64 -2.01
N ASP A 226 -1.59 12.54 -2.64
CA ASP A 226 -1.05 11.31 -3.24
C ASP A 226 0.45 11.19 -2.87
N HIS A 227 0.78 11.35 -1.59
CA HIS A 227 2.15 11.51 -1.10
C HIS A 227 2.57 10.38 -0.17
N ALA A 228 3.87 10.07 -0.16
CA ALA A 228 4.46 9.19 0.83
C ALA A 228 4.84 9.98 2.09
N PHE A 229 4.21 9.65 3.21
CA PHE A 229 4.54 10.19 4.53
C PHE A 229 5.57 9.29 5.23
N LEU A 230 6.53 9.90 5.92
CA LEU A 230 7.57 9.17 6.64
C LEU A 230 7.20 9.05 8.12
N VAL A 231 7.02 7.80 8.57
CA VAL A 231 6.66 7.47 9.94
C VAL A 231 7.79 7.82 10.90
N ASN A 232 7.45 8.49 12.01
CA ASN A 232 8.38 8.75 13.10
C ASN A 232 8.66 7.44 13.85
N ARG A 233 9.83 6.81 13.61
CA ARG A 233 10.16 5.51 14.23
C ARG A 233 10.44 5.58 15.74
N ALA A 234 10.98 6.69 16.23
CA ALA A 234 11.30 6.85 17.66
C ALA A 234 10.07 6.73 18.58
N SER A 235 8.86 7.02 18.07
CA SER A 235 7.59 6.86 18.80
C SER A 235 6.99 5.46 18.67
N ILE A 236 7.56 4.57 17.85
CA ILE A 236 7.18 3.14 17.76
C ILE A 236 8.00 2.30 18.74
N ASP A 237 9.28 2.62 18.93
CA ASP A 237 10.16 1.88 19.85
C ASP A 237 9.97 2.27 21.34
N SER A 238 9.10 3.25 21.62
CA SER A 238 8.83 3.79 22.96
C SER A 238 7.41 3.53 23.50
N GLN A 239 6.59 2.78 22.75
CA GLN A 239 5.29 2.25 23.18
C GLN A 239 5.37 0.73 23.40
#